data_AF-A0A4Q2YVT3-F1
#
_entry.id   AF-A0A4Q2YVT3-F1
#
_cell.length_a   1.000
_cell.length_b   1.000
_cell.length_c   1.000
_cell.angle_alpha   90.00
_cell.angle_beta   90.00
_cell.angle_gamma   90.00
#
_symmetry.space_group_name_H-M   'P 1'
#
loop_
_entity.id
_entity.type
_entity.pdbx_description
1 polymer ?
#
loop_
_entity_poly.entity_id
_entity_poly.type
_entity_poly.pdbx_seq_one_letter_code
_entity_poly.pdbx_strand_id
1 'polypeptide(L)'
;MKYSLSKLAMLGLFVAAPAVPAAMAAPGDSRAPKTLMERWAVGTPGPGAGLPGWYSKTPDVHVHQPKNLAPIPVAEIDLLRRRAMVAFDALMQQPSLRDVRGTSLQADVNISVVPTLDGVRLVGATFSIRAKSVVEGRPKTVLRDGRYIDPSEEGAVLNVFLNPYDMMARRQVQAEGVEGGGLQVRTGSAYGFYIADRLPDYDAKSEYAWVPRPLALELQNDRSWYQPGAAGVHPLLVHMSSYSHENDELRSDRLDPERPAARLAAAMFMTDWEDVRRRMKAVA
;
A
#
# COMPACT_ATOMS: atom_id res chain seq x y z
N MET A 1 22.20 59.63 -22.85
CA MET A 1 20.95 59.67 -22.06
C MET A 1 19.80 59.34 -23.00
N LYS A 2 18.92 58.36 -22.81
CA LYS A 2 18.69 57.31 -21.82
C LYS A 2 18.05 56.15 -22.61
N TYR A 3 18.69 54.98 -22.65
CA TYR A 3 18.03 53.78 -23.17
C TYR A 3 17.01 53.32 -22.13
N SER A 4 15.77 53.14 -22.58
CA SER A 4 14.64 52.77 -21.74
C SER A 4 14.85 51.39 -21.10
N LEU A 5 14.66 51.36 -19.78
CA LEU A 5 14.89 50.28 -18.82
C LEU A 5 13.86 49.14 -18.92
N SER A 6 13.48 48.72 -20.13
CA SER A 6 12.34 47.81 -20.36
C SER A 6 12.74 46.38 -20.77
N LYS A 7 13.97 45.93 -20.49
CA LYS A 7 14.47 44.61 -20.94
C LYS A 7 14.99 43.65 -19.88
N LEU A 8 14.73 43.89 -18.58
CA LEU A 8 15.08 42.94 -17.53
C LEU A 8 13.92 42.77 -16.55
N ALA A 9 13.07 41.77 -16.77
CA ALA A 9 12.32 41.02 -15.75
C ALA A 9 11.24 40.14 -16.42
N MET A 10 11.65 39.19 -17.25
CA MET A 10 10.84 37.99 -17.54
C MET A 10 11.61 36.76 -17.07
N LEU A 11 11.98 36.75 -15.78
CA LEU A 11 12.14 35.51 -15.01
C LEU A 11 10.86 35.34 -14.20
N GLY A 12 9.79 34.98 -14.91
CA GLY A 12 8.50 34.65 -14.32
C GLY A 12 8.58 33.26 -13.70
N LEU A 13 8.81 33.24 -12.38
CA LEU A 13 8.53 32.18 -11.42
C LEU A 13 8.20 30.80 -12.01
N PHE A 14 9.19 29.91 -12.04
CA PHE A 14 8.88 28.51 -11.76
C PHE A 14 8.33 28.49 -10.33
N VAL A 15 7.02 28.33 -10.21
CA VAL A 15 6.39 27.86 -8.98
C VAL A 15 6.95 26.45 -8.79
N ALA A 16 8.08 26.35 -8.10
CA ALA A 16 8.48 25.10 -7.49
C ALA A 16 7.30 24.73 -6.60
N ALA A 17 6.54 23.72 -7.00
CA ALA A 17 5.59 23.08 -6.10
C ALA A 17 6.35 22.84 -4.79
N PRO A 18 5.78 23.18 -3.63
CA PRO A 18 6.46 22.96 -2.37
C PRO A 18 6.93 21.52 -2.38
N ALA A 19 8.25 21.32 -2.28
CA ALA A 19 8.83 20.01 -2.07
C ALA A 19 8.28 19.55 -0.73
N VAL A 20 7.14 18.85 -0.75
CA VAL A 20 6.61 18.17 0.42
C VAL A 20 7.75 17.22 0.79
N PRO A 21 8.41 17.44 1.95
CA PRO A 21 9.52 16.60 2.35
C PRO A 21 9.03 15.15 2.21
N ALA A 22 9.86 14.30 1.61
CA ALA A 22 9.61 12.87 1.65
C ALA A 22 9.23 12.53 3.08
N ALA A 23 8.11 11.82 3.27
CA ALA A 23 7.79 11.27 4.59
C ALA A 23 9.09 10.65 5.10
N MET A 24 9.54 11.06 6.29
CA MET A 24 10.76 10.48 6.87
C MET A 24 10.57 8.98 6.78
N ALA A 25 11.44 8.31 6.02
CA ALA A 25 11.40 6.86 5.93
C ALA A 25 11.40 6.32 7.36
N ALA A 26 10.53 5.35 7.64
CA ALA A 26 10.50 4.70 8.94
C ALA A 26 11.94 4.30 9.37
N PRO A 27 12.27 4.32 10.67
CA PRO A 27 13.56 3.82 11.15
C PRO A 27 13.85 2.44 10.52
N GLY A 28 15.06 2.26 10.01
CA GLY A 28 15.38 1.17 9.08
C GLY A 28 14.97 -0.22 9.58
N ASP A 29 14.07 -0.85 8.83
CA ASP A 29 13.71 -2.26 9.00
C ASP A 29 14.87 -3.12 8.48
N SER A 30 15.49 -3.90 9.36
CA SER A 30 16.66 -4.73 9.06
C SER A 30 16.38 -5.83 8.04
N ARG A 31 15.10 -6.12 7.77
CA ARG A 31 14.65 -7.10 6.77
C ARG A 31 14.20 -6.46 5.46
N ALA A 32 14.18 -5.13 5.36
CA ALA A 32 13.99 -4.45 4.09
C ALA A 32 15.17 -4.75 3.15
N PRO A 33 14.92 -5.02 1.85
CA PRO A 33 16.01 -5.26 0.89
C PRO A 33 16.92 -4.03 0.77
N LYS A 34 18.21 -4.19 1.08
CA LYS A 34 19.14 -3.07 1.25
C LYS A 34 19.34 -2.28 -0.04
N THR A 35 19.59 -2.98 -1.14
CA THR A 35 19.79 -2.39 -2.47
C THR A 35 18.56 -1.58 -2.88
N LEU A 36 17.37 -2.12 -2.58
CA LEU A 36 16.11 -1.42 -2.82
C LEU A 36 16.01 -0.14 -1.99
N MET A 37 16.33 -0.23 -0.69
CA MET A 37 16.22 0.93 0.19
C MET A 37 17.22 2.02 -0.15
N GLU A 38 18.45 1.66 -0.49
CA GLU A 38 19.49 2.60 -0.93
C GLU A 38 19.06 3.38 -2.18
N ARG A 39 18.42 2.70 -3.16
CA ARG A 39 17.91 3.36 -4.38
C ARG A 39 16.91 4.47 -4.07
N TRP A 40 15.99 4.22 -3.15
CA TRP A 40 14.83 5.09 -2.92
C TRP A 40 14.99 6.03 -1.70
N ALA A 41 16.02 5.83 -0.87
CA ALA A 41 16.30 6.68 0.30
C ALA A 41 16.78 8.10 -0.08
N VAL A 42 17.37 8.28 -1.25
CA VAL A 42 17.73 9.62 -1.76
C VAL A 42 16.43 10.36 -2.08
N GLY A 43 16.15 11.49 -1.42
CA GLY A 43 14.83 12.14 -1.34
C GLY A 43 14.09 12.39 -2.67
N THR A 44 14.74 12.29 -3.83
CA THR A 44 14.13 11.94 -5.12
C THR A 44 15.24 11.37 -6.02
N PRO A 45 15.32 10.05 -6.28
CA PRO A 45 16.26 9.57 -7.30
C PRO A 45 15.89 10.19 -8.65
N GLY A 46 16.89 10.43 -9.51
CA GLY A 46 16.64 10.93 -10.87
C GLY A 46 15.63 10.03 -11.61
N PRO A 47 14.90 10.58 -12.60
CA PRO A 47 13.84 9.85 -13.30
C PRO A 47 14.37 8.50 -13.79
N GLY A 48 13.69 7.43 -13.40
CA GLY A 48 14.04 6.07 -13.81
C GLY A 48 14.01 5.90 -15.34
N ALA A 49 14.51 4.78 -15.85
CA ALA A 49 14.41 4.49 -17.28
C ALA A 49 12.94 4.19 -17.68
N GLY A 50 12.61 4.42 -18.95
CA GLY A 50 11.34 3.99 -19.55
C GLY A 50 10.27 5.07 -19.72
N LEU A 51 9.14 4.63 -20.27
CA LEU A 51 8.00 5.49 -20.61
C LEU A 51 7.34 6.07 -19.35
N PRO A 52 6.84 7.34 -19.38
CA PRO A 52 6.14 7.93 -18.25
C PRO A 52 4.82 7.19 -18.04
N GLY A 53 4.71 6.41 -16.98
CA GLY A 53 3.53 5.58 -16.76
C GLY A 53 2.41 6.32 -16.06
N TRP A 54 1.18 5.93 -16.39
CA TRP A 54 -0.04 6.49 -15.82
C TRP A 54 -0.19 6.05 -14.36
N TYR A 55 -0.77 6.90 -13.53
CA TYR A 55 -1.11 6.54 -12.16
C TYR A 55 -2.49 7.09 -11.78
N SER A 56 -3.18 6.37 -10.90
CA SER A 56 -4.45 6.82 -10.34
C SER A 56 -4.26 8.06 -9.48
N LYS A 57 -5.07 9.09 -9.69
CA LYS A 57 -5.09 10.30 -8.84
C LYS A 57 -5.91 10.12 -7.57
N THR A 58 -6.89 9.23 -7.64
CA THR A 58 -7.75 8.76 -6.54
C THR A 58 -8.06 7.29 -6.79
N PRO A 59 -8.27 6.47 -5.75
CA PRO A 59 -8.68 5.08 -5.94
C PRO A 59 -10.10 4.96 -6.48
N ASP A 60 -10.34 3.99 -7.36
CA ASP A 60 -11.68 3.59 -7.76
C ASP A 60 -12.34 2.77 -6.63
N VAL A 61 -13.58 3.10 -6.25
CA VAL A 61 -14.25 2.48 -5.10
C VAL A 61 -15.30 1.48 -5.58
N HIS A 62 -15.15 0.24 -5.15
CA HIS A 62 -16.02 -0.89 -5.48
C HIS A 62 -16.68 -1.41 -4.20
N VAL A 63 -18.01 -1.35 -4.14
CA VAL A 63 -18.78 -1.84 -2.99
C VAL A 63 -19.56 -3.09 -3.38
N HIS A 64 -19.25 -4.20 -2.71
CA HIS A 64 -19.90 -5.49 -2.92
C HIS A 64 -20.96 -5.71 -1.85
N GLN A 65 -22.19 -5.29 -2.14
CA GLN A 65 -23.33 -5.49 -1.24
C GLN A 65 -23.69 -6.98 -1.12
N PRO A 66 -23.96 -7.49 0.09
CA PRO A 66 -24.39 -8.88 0.24
C PRO A 66 -25.78 -9.09 -0.33
N LYS A 67 -26.02 -10.23 -0.99
CA LYS A 67 -27.34 -10.59 -1.55
C LYS A 67 -28.33 -11.08 -0.48
N ASN A 68 -27.83 -11.81 0.52
CA ASN A 68 -28.63 -12.56 1.49
C ASN A 68 -28.43 -12.08 2.94
N LEU A 69 -27.72 -10.98 3.16
CA LEU A 69 -27.47 -10.40 4.48
C LEU A 69 -27.87 -8.93 4.49
N ALA A 70 -27.94 -8.33 5.68
CA ALA A 70 -28.18 -6.90 5.81
C ALA A 70 -27.13 -6.10 5.00
N PRO A 71 -27.55 -5.07 4.23
CA PRO A 71 -26.64 -4.27 3.43
C PRO A 71 -25.62 -3.55 4.30
N ILE A 72 -24.50 -3.15 3.70
CA ILE A 72 -23.52 -2.29 4.36
C ILE A 72 -24.09 -0.87 4.40
N PRO A 73 -24.30 -0.27 5.59
CA PRO A 73 -24.74 1.11 5.71
C PRO A 73 -23.81 2.08 4.99
N VAL A 74 -24.39 3.11 4.37
CA VAL A 74 -23.64 4.15 3.63
C VAL A 74 -22.58 4.81 4.52
N ALA A 75 -22.90 5.05 5.80
CA ALA A 75 -21.94 5.61 6.75
C ALA A 75 -20.70 4.71 6.99
N GLU A 76 -20.89 3.38 7.04
CA GLU A 76 -19.78 2.42 7.16
C GLU A 76 -18.91 2.45 5.89
N ILE A 77 -19.53 2.51 4.70
CA ILE A 77 -18.85 2.60 3.40
C ILE A 77 -18.04 3.90 3.32
N ASP A 78 -18.64 5.04 3.65
CA ASP A 78 -17.99 6.34 3.56
C ASP A 78 -16.83 6.48 4.54
N LEU A 79 -16.96 5.92 5.74
CA LEU A 79 -15.87 5.89 6.71
C LEU A 79 -14.70 5.04 6.21
N LEU A 80 -14.95 3.82 5.73
CA LEU A 80 -13.92 2.94 5.20
C LEU A 80 -13.22 3.54 3.96
N ARG A 81 -13.98 4.18 3.06
CA ARG A 81 -13.43 4.89 1.90
C ARG A 81 -12.46 6.01 2.31
N ARG A 82 -12.87 6.87 3.25
CA ARG A 82 -12.03 7.97 3.72
C ARG A 82 -10.79 7.47 4.46
N ARG A 83 -10.92 6.39 5.23
CA ARG A 83 -9.77 5.74 5.89
C ARG A 83 -8.81 5.14 4.87
N ALA A 84 -9.30 4.44 3.86
CA ALA A 84 -8.47 3.91 2.77
C ALA A 84 -7.72 5.01 2.01
N MET A 85 -8.32 6.20 1.84
CA MET A 85 -7.65 7.35 1.23
C MET A 85 -6.39 7.78 1.99
N VAL A 86 -6.35 7.65 3.32
CA VAL A 86 -5.15 7.95 4.12
C VAL A 86 -3.97 7.05 3.73
N ALA A 87 -4.21 5.76 3.47
CA ALA A 87 -3.17 4.85 2.97
C ALA A 87 -2.73 5.22 1.56
N PHE A 88 -3.68 5.53 0.67
CA PHE A 88 -3.38 5.97 -0.69
C PHE A 88 -2.47 7.21 -0.67
N ASP A 89 -2.84 8.25 0.08
CA ASP A 89 -2.07 9.49 0.18
C ASP A 89 -0.66 9.24 0.72
N ALA A 90 -0.53 8.39 1.75
CA ALA A 90 0.77 8.05 2.32
C ALA A 90 1.68 7.28 1.35
N LEU A 91 1.11 6.35 0.57
CA LEU A 91 1.86 5.58 -0.43
C LEU A 91 2.25 6.44 -1.63
N MET A 92 1.34 7.27 -2.14
CA MET A 92 1.63 8.18 -3.25
C MET A 92 2.61 9.30 -2.86
N GLN A 93 2.90 9.48 -1.58
CA GLN A 93 3.98 10.34 -1.10
C GLN A 93 5.37 9.67 -1.16
N GLN A 94 5.45 8.36 -1.40
CA GLN A 94 6.74 7.66 -1.45
C GLN A 94 7.47 7.91 -2.77
N PRO A 95 8.80 8.16 -2.75
CA PRO A 95 9.59 8.40 -3.96
C PRO A 95 9.44 7.30 -5.02
N SER A 96 9.34 6.03 -4.60
CA SER A 96 9.20 4.88 -5.50
C SER A 96 7.90 4.89 -6.33
N LEU A 97 6.88 5.63 -5.89
CA LEU A 97 5.57 5.74 -6.54
C LEU A 97 5.26 7.14 -7.11
N ARG A 98 6.11 8.15 -6.87
CA ARG A 98 5.89 9.54 -7.35
C ARG A 98 6.26 9.76 -8.82
N ASP A 99 7.43 9.30 -9.25
CA ASP A 99 7.87 9.39 -10.66
C ASP A 99 7.94 8.00 -11.29
N VAL A 100 6.75 7.52 -11.68
CA VAL A 100 6.58 6.17 -12.19
C VAL A 100 6.94 6.13 -13.68
N ARG A 101 8.14 5.64 -13.99
CA ARG A 101 8.59 5.38 -15.37
C ARG A 101 8.82 3.89 -15.58
N GLY A 102 8.49 3.41 -16.79
CA GLY A 102 8.47 1.99 -17.11
C GLY A 102 7.40 1.18 -16.36
N THR A 103 6.56 1.84 -15.56
CA THR A 103 5.51 1.22 -14.73
C THR A 103 4.30 2.16 -14.64
N SER A 104 3.10 1.61 -14.61
CA SER A 104 1.84 2.31 -14.36
C SER A 104 1.19 1.81 -13.07
N LEU A 105 0.45 2.68 -12.37
CA LEU A 105 -0.16 2.39 -11.08
C LEU A 105 -1.68 2.53 -11.13
N GLN A 106 -2.41 1.46 -10.83
CA GLN A 106 -3.86 1.49 -10.68
C GLN A 106 -4.25 1.28 -9.23
N ALA A 107 -5.07 2.17 -8.68
CA ALA A 107 -5.51 2.11 -7.30
C ALA A 107 -7.00 1.79 -7.20
N ASP A 108 -7.35 0.82 -6.35
CA ASP A 108 -8.73 0.39 -6.10
C ASP A 108 -9.00 0.30 -4.59
N VAL A 109 -10.25 0.48 -4.19
CA VAL A 109 -10.76 0.17 -2.84
C VAL A 109 -11.92 -0.79 -2.99
N ASN A 110 -11.82 -1.98 -2.41
CA ASN A 110 -12.91 -2.95 -2.36
C ASN A 110 -13.48 -3.01 -0.95
N ILE A 111 -14.79 -2.78 -0.81
CA ILE A 111 -15.51 -2.87 0.47
C ILE A 111 -16.55 -3.98 0.35
N SER A 112 -16.54 -4.91 1.30
CA SER A 112 -17.46 -6.05 1.28
C SER A 112 -17.73 -6.60 2.67
N VAL A 113 -18.81 -7.38 2.79
CA VAL A 113 -19.01 -8.26 3.95
C VAL A 113 -18.10 -9.46 3.81
N VAL A 114 -17.30 -9.71 4.84
CA VAL A 114 -16.34 -10.80 4.91
C VAL A 114 -17.02 -12.03 5.54
N PRO A 115 -16.99 -13.19 4.86
CA PRO A 115 -17.54 -14.42 5.41
C PRO A 115 -16.63 -14.98 6.53
N THR A 116 -17.09 -14.87 7.77
CA THR A 116 -16.39 -15.40 8.96
C THR A 116 -16.77 -16.85 9.27
N LEU A 117 -15.92 -17.54 10.04
CA LEU A 117 -16.08 -18.95 10.45
C LEU A 117 -17.39 -19.17 11.21
N ASP A 118 -17.73 -18.24 12.10
CA ASP A 118 -18.91 -18.34 12.98
C ASP A 118 -20.13 -17.58 12.41
N GLY A 119 -20.09 -17.15 11.14
CA GLY A 119 -21.18 -16.42 10.50
C GLY A 119 -21.40 -14.99 11.03
N VAL A 120 -20.48 -14.48 11.86
CA VAL A 120 -20.50 -13.11 12.35
C VAL A 120 -20.35 -12.14 11.18
N ARG A 121 -21.25 -11.15 11.07
CA ARG A 121 -21.16 -10.08 10.07
C ARG A 121 -19.93 -9.22 10.35
N LEU A 122 -18.93 -9.32 9.49
CA LEU A 122 -17.74 -8.47 9.47
C LEU A 122 -17.71 -7.68 8.16
N VAL A 123 -17.44 -6.38 8.21
CA VAL A 123 -17.14 -5.57 7.02
C VAL A 123 -15.62 -5.37 6.95
N GLY A 124 -15.06 -5.63 5.76
CA GLY A 124 -13.65 -5.38 5.46
C GLY A 124 -13.52 -4.38 4.33
N ALA A 125 -12.37 -3.72 4.28
CA ALA A 125 -11.96 -2.93 3.13
C ALA A 125 -10.54 -3.29 2.73
N THR A 126 -10.31 -3.47 1.44
CA THR A 126 -8.99 -3.68 0.86
C THR A 126 -8.69 -2.54 -0.09
N PHE A 127 -7.73 -1.71 0.28
CA PHE A 127 -7.10 -0.80 -0.66
C PHE A 127 -6.00 -1.55 -1.41
N SER A 128 -5.91 -1.37 -2.73
CA SER A 128 -4.94 -2.03 -3.58
C SER A 128 -4.25 -1.03 -4.50
N ILE A 129 -2.92 -1.09 -4.62
CA ILE A 129 -2.17 -0.50 -5.74
C ILE A 129 -1.63 -1.66 -6.58
N ARG A 130 -2.00 -1.67 -7.86
CA ARG A 130 -1.44 -2.58 -8.86
C ARG A 130 -0.41 -1.83 -9.67
N ALA A 131 0.80 -2.36 -9.73
CA ALA A 131 1.88 -1.82 -10.52
C ALA A 131 2.13 -2.73 -11.73
N LYS A 132 1.93 -2.17 -12.93
CA LYS A 132 2.08 -2.88 -14.22
C LYS A 132 3.23 -2.28 -14.99
N SER A 133 4.15 -3.08 -15.49
CA SER A 133 5.18 -2.65 -16.43
C SER A 133 4.57 -2.01 -17.69
N VAL A 134 5.27 -1.00 -18.18
CA VAL A 134 4.92 -0.26 -19.39
C VAL A 134 6.09 -0.40 -20.34
N VAL A 135 5.85 -1.06 -21.48
CA VAL A 135 6.87 -1.35 -22.48
C VAL A 135 6.52 -0.64 -23.78
N GLU A 136 7.49 0.07 -24.34
CA GLU A 136 7.36 0.73 -25.65
C GLU A 136 7.15 -0.32 -26.76
N GLY A 137 6.27 -0.01 -27.71
CA GLY A 137 5.97 -0.91 -28.83
C GLY A 137 5.08 -2.11 -28.52
N ARG A 138 4.68 -2.35 -27.25
CA ARG A 138 3.66 -3.35 -26.94
C ARG A 138 2.30 -2.92 -27.52
N PRO A 139 1.57 -3.77 -28.26
CA PRO A 139 0.32 -3.39 -28.93
C PRO A 139 -0.79 -2.88 -28.00
N LYS A 140 -0.75 -3.26 -26.72
CA LYS A 140 -1.77 -2.92 -25.72
C LYS A 140 -1.35 -1.77 -24.81
N THR A 141 -0.15 -1.24 -24.97
CA THR A 141 0.30 -0.01 -24.30
C THR A 141 -0.42 1.17 -24.94
N VAL A 142 -1.23 1.88 -24.17
CA VAL A 142 -2.02 3.04 -24.64
C VAL A 142 -1.59 4.32 -23.92
N LEU A 143 -1.73 5.45 -24.61
CA LEU A 143 -1.50 6.78 -24.05
C LEU A 143 -2.81 7.33 -23.47
N ARG A 144 -2.78 7.69 -22.18
CA ARG A 144 -3.87 8.29 -21.42
C ARG A 144 -3.35 9.49 -20.65
N ASP A 145 -3.92 10.67 -20.87
CA ASP A 145 -3.53 11.91 -20.18
C ASP A 145 -2.02 12.22 -20.26
N GLY A 146 -1.39 11.93 -21.41
CA GLY A 146 0.05 12.12 -21.64
C GLY A 146 0.95 11.10 -20.96
N ARG A 147 0.39 10.02 -20.40
CA ARG A 147 1.12 8.92 -19.73
C ARG A 147 0.65 7.56 -20.23
N TYR A 148 1.48 6.54 -20.08
CA TYR A 148 1.27 5.22 -20.68
C TYR A 148 0.73 4.20 -19.68
N ILE A 149 -0.16 3.33 -20.14
CA ILE A 149 -0.69 2.20 -19.38
C ILE A 149 -0.81 0.97 -20.28
N ASP A 150 -0.51 -0.22 -19.75
CA ASP A 150 -0.87 -1.50 -20.37
C ASP A 150 -1.99 -2.15 -19.55
N PRO A 151 -3.26 -2.03 -19.98
CA PRO A 151 -4.38 -2.56 -19.21
C PRO A 151 -4.35 -4.09 -19.08
N SER A 152 -3.70 -4.76 -20.04
CA SER A 152 -3.74 -6.21 -20.18
C SER A 152 -2.66 -6.94 -19.40
N GLU A 153 -1.67 -6.20 -18.93
CA GLU A 153 -0.63 -6.78 -18.13
C GLU A 153 -1.15 -7.11 -16.73
N GLU A 154 -0.77 -8.28 -16.25
CA GLU A 154 -0.79 -8.61 -14.84
C GLU A 154 0.42 -7.96 -14.18
N GLY A 155 0.25 -7.46 -12.96
CA GLY A 155 1.27 -6.70 -12.27
C GLY A 155 1.41 -7.10 -10.82
N ALA A 156 2.43 -6.56 -10.18
CA ALA A 156 2.60 -6.66 -8.74
C ALA A 156 1.46 -5.92 -8.03
N VAL A 157 1.08 -6.37 -6.85
CA VAL A 157 -0.02 -5.79 -6.06
C VAL A 157 0.44 -5.55 -4.64
N LEU A 158 0.20 -4.33 -4.15
CA LEU A 158 0.27 -3.97 -2.75
C LEU A 158 -1.16 -3.78 -2.24
N ASN A 159 -1.52 -4.54 -1.21
CA ASN A 159 -2.81 -4.47 -0.56
C ASN A 159 -2.66 -3.91 0.85
N VAL A 160 -3.56 -3.03 1.26
CA VAL A 160 -3.75 -2.58 2.63
C VAL A 160 -5.15 -3.03 3.06
N PHE A 161 -5.19 -4.06 3.90
CA PHE A 161 -6.41 -4.63 4.43
C PHE A 161 -6.77 -3.97 5.76
N LEU A 162 -7.94 -3.32 5.79
CA LEU A 162 -8.62 -2.89 7.01
C LEU A 162 -9.53 -4.03 7.44
N ASN A 163 -9.24 -4.64 8.60
CA ASN A 163 -9.75 -5.94 9.04
C ASN A 163 -9.23 -7.11 8.18
N PRO A 164 -7.97 -7.55 8.38
CA PRO A 164 -7.34 -8.62 7.61
C PRO A 164 -7.82 -10.03 7.97
N TYR A 165 -9.05 -10.18 8.48
CA TYR A 165 -9.61 -11.44 8.92
C TYR A 165 -9.48 -12.54 7.85
N ASP A 166 -9.90 -12.26 6.62
CA ASP A 166 -9.93 -13.28 5.55
C ASP A 166 -8.52 -13.81 5.24
N MET A 167 -7.54 -12.90 5.20
CA MET A 167 -6.13 -13.24 5.04
C MET A 167 -5.62 -14.11 6.19
N MET A 168 -5.90 -13.73 7.44
CA MET A 168 -5.45 -14.48 8.62
C MET A 168 -6.18 -15.82 8.77
N ALA A 169 -7.47 -15.90 8.42
CA ALA A 169 -8.28 -17.10 8.61
C ALA A 169 -8.03 -18.17 7.54
N ARG A 170 -7.76 -17.76 6.29
CA ARG A 170 -7.82 -18.66 5.12
C ARG A 170 -6.48 -18.87 4.43
N ARG A 171 -5.45 -18.10 4.76
CA ARG A 171 -4.12 -18.25 4.16
C ARG A 171 -3.13 -18.83 5.16
N GLN A 172 -2.11 -19.51 4.63
CA GLN A 172 -0.96 -19.94 5.43
C GLN A 172 -0.07 -18.73 5.70
N VAL A 173 -0.52 -17.88 6.63
CA VAL A 173 0.25 -16.75 7.12
C VAL A 173 1.22 -17.26 8.18
N GLN A 174 2.49 -16.87 8.06
CA GLN A 174 3.53 -17.19 9.03
C GLN A 174 4.11 -15.89 9.58
N ALA A 175 4.32 -15.80 10.88
CA ALA A 175 5.02 -14.68 11.48
C ALA A 175 6.54 -14.84 11.30
N GLU A 176 7.23 -13.76 10.94
CA GLU A 176 8.70 -13.74 10.77
C GLU A 176 9.39 -12.91 11.87
N GLY A 177 8.63 -12.10 12.61
CA GLY A 177 9.06 -11.39 13.82
C GLY A 177 8.46 -10.01 13.98
N VAL A 178 8.77 -9.34 15.09
CA VAL A 178 8.29 -7.98 15.39
C VAL A 178 9.40 -6.97 15.14
N GLU A 179 9.13 -5.95 14.34
CA GLU A 179 10.06 -4.87 13.99
C GLU A 179 9.30 -3.64 13.50
N GLY A 180 9.84 -2.43 13.74
CA GLY A 180 9.23 -1.19 13.26
C GLY A 180 7.79 -0.96 13.74
N GLY A 181 7.43 -1.47 14.93
CA GLY A 181 6.07 -1.34 15.47
C GLY A 181 5.02 -2.30 14.89
N GLY A 182 5.43 -3.20 13.99
CA GLY A 182 4.57 -4.19 13.36
C GLY A 182 5.05 -5.63 13.55
N LEU A 183 4.13 -6.57 13.33
CA LEU A 183 4.46 -7.99 13.16
C LEU A 183 4.66 -8.26 11.67
N GLN A 184 5.87 -8.62 11.29
CA GLN A 184 6.15 -9.11 9.94
C GLN A 184 5.54 -10.47 9.73
N VAL A 185 4.89 -10.62 8.58
CA VAL A 185 4.22 -11.85 8.19
C VAL A 185 4.57 -12.20 6.74
N ARG A 186 4.47 -13.50 6.44
CA ARG A 186 4.69 -14.05 5.11
C ARG A 186 3.51 -14.90 4.68
N THR A 187 3.14 -14.80 3.41
CA THR A 187 2.19 -15.71 2.76
C THR A 187 2.84 -16.29 1.50
N GLY A 188 3.35 -17.52 1.57
CA GLY A 188 4.17 -18.07 0.47
C GLY A 188 5.49 -17.29 0.35
N SER A 189 5.78 -16.68 -0.79
CA SER A 189 6.94 -15.78 -0.96
C SER A 189 6.60 -14.29 -0.79
N ALA A 190 5.32 -13.94 -0.62
CA ALA A 190 4.86 -12.57 -0.47
C ALA A 190 5.17 -11.99 0.91
N TYR A 191 5.42 -10.68 0.94
CA TYR A 191 5.72 -9.93 2.15
C TYR A 191 4.46 -9.33 2.76
N GLY A 192 4.45 -9.22 4.09
CA GLY A 192 3.45 -8.40 4.76
C GLY A 192 3.86 -7.88 6.12
N PHE A 193 3.17 -6.83 6.53
CA PHE A 193 3.27 -6.16 7.82
C PHE A 193 1.89 -6.08 8.44
N TYR A 194 1.75 -6.69 9.61
CA TYR A 194 0.56 -6.56 10.44
C TYR A 194 0.80 -5.47 11.50
N ILE A 195 -0.08 -4.48 11.56
CA ILE A 195 0.00 -3.35 12.49
C ILE A 195 -1.34 -3.24 13.23
N ALA A 196 -1.31 -3.07 14.54
CA ALA A 196 -2.52 -2.94 15.37
C ALA A 196 -2.23 -2.11 16.64
N ASP A 197 -3.27 -1.72 17.38
CA ASP A 197 -3.15 -1.04 18.68
C ASP A 197 -2.48 -1.93 19.71
N ARG A 198 -2.67 -3.24 19.54
CA ARG A 198 -2.02 -4.29 20.29
C ARG A 198 -1.64 -5.39 19.32
N LEU A 199 -0.35 -5.70 19.23
CA LEU A 199 0.14 -6.83 18.46
C LEU A 199 -0.20 -8.14 19.19
N PRO A 200 -0.40 -9.26 18.46
CA PRO A 200 -0.52 -10.57 19.09
C PRO A 200 0.80 -10.95 19.77
N ASP A 201 0.71 -11.80 20.79
CA ASP A 201 1.90 -12.36 21.43
C ASP A 201 2.71 -13.18 20.40
N TYR A 202 4.01 -12.91 20.32
CA TYR A 202 4.94 -13.56 19.40
C TYR A 202 6.15 -14.08 20.17
N ASP A 203 6.47 -15.37 20.02
CA ASP A 203 7.66 -15.99 20.61
C ASP A 203 8.56 -16.56 19.52
N ALA A 204 9.67 -15.88 19.24
CA ALA A 204 10.66 -16.29 18.24
C ALA A 204 11.30 -17.66 18.50
N LYS A 205 11.22 -18.20 19.72
CA LYS A 205 11.82 -19.47 20.12
C LYS A 205 10.85 -20.64 20.11
N SER A 206 9.55 -20.37 19.94
CA SER A 206 8.54 -21.41 19.82
C SER A 206 8.55 -22.00 18.41
N GLU A 207 8.56 -23.32 18.32
CA GLU A 207 8.45 -24.07 17.05
C GLU A 207 7.16 -23.71 16.29
N TYR A 208 6.16 -23.19 17.01
CA TYR A 208 4.92 -22.62 16.50
C TYR A 208 4.79 -21.14 16.90
N ALA A 209 5.84 -20.35 16.66
CA ALA A 209 6.05 -18.97 17.10
C ALA A 209 4.85 -18.03 17.02
N TRP A 210 3.87 -18.33 16.17
CA TRP A 210 2.54 -17.73 16.16
C TRP A 210 1.59 -18.58 15.29
N VAL A 211 0.33 -18.73 15.71
CA VAL A 211 -0.71 -19.42 14.91
C VAL A 211 -1.72 -18.38 14.41
N PRO A 212 -1.97 -18.27 13.09
CA PRO A 212 -2.87 -17.26 12.53
C PRO A 212 -4.34 -17.43 12.94
N ARG A 213 -4.75 -18.67 13.26
CA ARG A 213 -6.14 -19.01 13.55
C ARG A 213 -6.67 -18.37 14.85
N PRO A 214 -5.96 -18.38 15.99
CA PRO A 214 -6.30 -17.57 17.15
C PRO A 214 -6.51 -16.08 16.83
N LEU A 215 -5.57 -15.45 16.10
CA LEU A 215 -5.73 -14.05 15.72
C LEU A 215 -6.97 -13.85 14.84
N ALA A 216 -7.21 -14.73 13.87
CA ALA A 216 -8.41 -14.66 13.04
C ALA A 216 -9.71 -14.69 13.88
N LEU A 217 -9.78 -15.53 14.92
CA LEU A 217 -10.93 -15.59 15.82
C LEU A 217 -11.12 -14.29 16.62
N GLU A 218 -10.04 -13.60 17.00
CA GLU A 218 -10.15 -12.25 17.59
C GLU A 218 -10.66 -11.23 16.56
N LEU A 219 -10.07 -11.23 15.36
CA LEU A 219 -10.37 -10.28 14.29
C LEU A 219 -11.81 -10.39 13.76
N GLN A 220 -12.45 -11.56 13.85
CA GLN A 220 -13.82 -11.73 13.35
C GLN A 220 -14.84 -10.84 14.07
N ASN A 221 -14.51 -10.40 15.29
CA ASN A 221 -15.33 -9.52 16.13
C ASN A 221 -14.83 -8.07 16.15
N ASP A 222 -13.75 -7.74 15.45
CA ASP A 222 -13.23 -6.38 15.41
C ASP A 222 -14.09 -5.48 14.50
N ARG A 223 -14.64 -4.40 15.06
CA ARG A 223 -15.49 -3.42 14.36
C ARG A 223 -14.87 -2.03 14.30
N SER A 224 -13.68 -1.88 14.85
CA SER A 224 -13.04 -0.59 15.09
C SER A 224 -12.80 0.23 13.81
N TRP A 225 -12.67 -0.44 12.66
CA TRP A 225 -12.48 0.24 11.38
C TRP A 225 -13.72 0.84 10.73
N TYR A 226 -14.93 0.44 11.12
CA TYR A 226 -16.15 0.90 10.43
C TYR A 226 -17.31 1.26 11.35
N GLN A 227 -17.17 1.04 12.66
CA GLN A 227 -18.13 1.46 13.67
C GLN A 227 -17.43 2.37 14.69
N PRO A 228 -17.65 3.70 14.63
CA PRO A 228 -17.06 4.64 15.59
C PRO A 228 -17.38 4.26 17.04
N GLY A 229 -16.37 4.26 17.91
CA GLY A 229 -16.51 3.90 19.33
C GLY A 229 -16.60 2.39 19.61
N ALA A 230 -16.62 1.53 18.59
CA ALA A 230 -16.60 0.10 18.80
C ALA A 230 -15.24 -0.37 19.35
N ALA A 231 -15.28 -1.39 20.20
CA ALA A 231 -14.08 -2.04 20.69
C ALA A 231 -13.32 -2.75 19.55
N GLY A 232 -12.00 -2.76 19.65
CA GLY A 232 -11.12 -3.41 18.68
C GLY A 232 -9.70 -2.85 18.75
N VAL A 233 -8.84 -3.35 17.89
CA VAL A 233 -7.40 -3.01 17.87
C VAL A 233 -6.98 -2.30 16.59
N HIS A 234 -7.92 -1.90 15.73
CA HIS A 234 -7.64 -1.25 14.44
C HIS A 234 -6.59 -2.03 13.63
N PRO A 235 -6.86 -3.30 13.29
CA PRO A 235 -5.90 -4.19 12.65
C PRO A 235 -5.71 -3.86 11.18
N LEU A 236 -4.47 -3.59 10.79
CA LEU A 236 -4.05 -3.31 9.42
C LEU A 236 -3.12 -4.44 8.97
N LEU A 237 -3.32 -4.98 7.76
CA LEU A 237 -2.31 -5.79 7.10
C LEU A 237 -1.91 -5.11 5.80
N VAL A 238 -0.63 -4.78 5.67
CA VAL A 238 -0.02 -4.34 4.43
C VAL A 238 0.64 -5.55 3.81
N HIS A 239 0.37 -5.84 2.54
CA HIS A 239 0.80 -7.07 1.91
C HIS A 239 1.19 -6.81 0.47
N MET A 240 2.43 -7.12 0.11
CA MET A 240 2.95 -6.99 -1.24
C MET A 240 3.19 -8.37 -1.83
N SER A 241 2.60 -8.61 -3.00
CA SER A 241 2.77 -9.83 -3.76
C SER A 241 2.95 -9.55 -5.25
N SER A 242 3.89 -10.25 -5.86
CA SER A 242 4.02 -10.36 -7.31
C SER A 242 4.12 -11.83 -7.73
N TYR A 243 4.56 -12.09 -8.96
CA TYR A 243 5.01 -13.41 -9.41
C TYR A 243 6.03 -14.01 -8.43
N SER A 244 6.00 -15.34 -8.28
CA SER A 244 6.82 -16.06 -7.30
C SER A 244 8.31 -15.73 -7.41
N HIS A 245 8.85 -15.72 -8.63
CA HIS A 245 10.25 -15.42 -8.89
C HIS A 245 10.64 -13.98 -8.53
N GLU A 246 9.78 -12.98 -8.78
CA GLU A 246 10.04 -11.59 -8.39
C GLU A 246 10.05 -11.44 -6.86
N ASN A 247 9.15 -12.14 -6.16
CA ASN A 247 9.15 -12.16 -4.69
C ASN A 247 10.43 -12.80 -4.14
N ASP A 248 10.91 -13.88 -4.74
CA ASP A 248 12.13 -14.58 -4.33
C ASP A 248 13.38 -13.72 -4.60
N GLU A 249 13.41 -13.02 -5.74
CA GLU A 249 14.46 -12.04 -6.06
C GLU A 249 14.46 -10.86 -5.10
N LEU A 250 13.28 -10.36 -4.72
CA LEU A 250 13.14 -9.29 -3.73
C LEU A 250 13.67 -9.74 -2.36
N ARG A 251 13.35 -10.98 -1.92
CA ARG A 251 13.89 -11.58 -0.68
C ARG A 251 15.39 -11.77 -0.70
N SER A 252 15.94 -12.01 -1.88
CA SER A 252 17.38 -12.16 -2.05
C SER A 252 18.10 -10.84 -2.26
N ASP A 253 17.40 -9.70 -2.21
CA ASP A 253 17.93 -8.36 -2.54
C ASP A 253 18.55 -8.27 -3.96
N ARG A 254 17.96 -9.00 -4.92
CA ARG A 254 18.42 -9.07 -6.33
C ARG A 254 17.45 -8.47 -7.33
N LEU A 255 16.20 -8.20 -6.91
CA LEU A 255 15.21 -7.63 -7.80
C LEU A 255 15.62 -6.21 -8.20
N ASP A 256 15.59 -5.93 -9.50
CA ASP A 256 15.86 -4.59 -10.03
C ASP A 256 14.91 -3.56 -9.36
N PRO A 257 15.44 -2.53 -8.68
CA PRO A 257 14.64 -1.52 -7.99
C PRO A 257 13.60 -0.78 -8.85
N GLU A 258 13.79 -0.76 -10.17
CA GLU A 258 12.88 -0.12 -11.12
C GLU A 258 11.66 -0.99 -11.47
N ARG A 259 11.68 -2.28 -11.14
CA ARG A 259 10.57 -3.22 -11.39
C ARG A 259 9.32 -2.83 -10.61
N PRO A 260 8.11 -3.14 -11.14
CA PRO A 260 6.86 -2.83 -10.45
C PRO A 260 6.80 -3.36 -9.01
N ALA A 261 7.18 -4.63 -8.79
CA ALA A 261 7.19 -5.24 -7.46
C ALA A 261 8.16 -4.56 -6.49
N ALA A 262 9.35 -4.19 -6.96
CA ALA A 262 10.35 -3.50 -6.17
C ALA A 262 9.86 -2.11 -5.73
N ARG A 263 9.22 -1.35 -6.63
CA ARG A 263 8.65 -0.03 -6.31
C ARG A 263 7.56 -0.11 -5.23
N LEU A 264 6.68 -1.10 -5.34
CA LEU A 264 5.65 -1.35 -4.33
C LEU A 264 6.25 -1.80 -3.00
N ALA A 265 7.23 -2.71 -3.03
CA ALA A 265 7.95 -3.13 -1.83
C ALA A 265 8.64 -1.95 -1.14
N ALA A 266 9.34 -1.10 -1.89
CA ALA A 266 9.97 0.10 -1.35
C ALA A 266 8.92 1.01 -0.68
N ALA A 267 7.79 1.24 -1.34
CA ALA A 267 6.71 2.04 -0.76
C ALA A 267 6.17 1.42 0.54
N MET A 268 6.03 0.10 0.59
CA MET A 268 5.64 -0.63 1.79
C MET A 268 6.65 -0.44 2.93
N PHE A 269 7.96 -0.58 2.69
CA PHE A 269 8.97 -0.45 3.75
C PHE A 269 9.24 1.00 4.17
N MET A 270 9.08 1.97 3.26
CA MET A 270 9.33 3.39 3.55
C MET A 270 8.18 4.09 4.28
N THR A 271 6.96 3.55 4.16
CA THR A 271 5.78 4.16 4.78
C THR A 271 5.75 3.88 6.28
N ASP A 272 5.61 4.93 7.09
CA ASP A 272 5.31 4.82 8.51
C ASP A 272 3.86 4.35 8.71
N TRP A 273 3.69 3.04 8.84
CA TRP A 273 2.36 2.44 8.98
C TRP A 273 1.71 2.69 10.34
N GLU A 274 2.48 2.95 11.39
CA GLU A 274 1.92 3.35 12.69
C GLU A 274 1.27 4.73 12.58
N ASP A 275 1.96 5.69 11.95
CA ASP A 275 1.43 7.01 11.68
C ASP A 275 0.21 6.96 10.74
N VAL A 276 0.28 6.17 9.67
CA VAL A 276 -0.87 5.96 8.76
C VAL A 276 -2.08 5.43 9.52
N ARG A 277 -1.90 4.40 10.34
CA ARG A 277 -2.97 3.81 11.16
C ARG A 277 -3.53 4.84 12.15
N ARG A 278 -2.68 5.63 12.79
CA ARG A 278 -3.08 6.73 13.68
C ARG A 278 -3.91 7.79 12.95
N ARG A 279 -3.49 8.20 11.75
CA ARG A 279 -4.25 9.14 10.90
C ARG A 279 -5.58 8.57 10.44
N MET A 280 -5.64 7.28 10.06
CA MET A 280 -6.90 6.60 9.72
C MET A 280 -7.87 6.60 10.90
N LYS A 281 -7.40 6.34 12.11
CA LYS A 281 -8.23 6.38 13.34
C LYS A 281 -8.83 7.76 13.59
N ALA A 282 -8.10 8.83 13.27
CA ALA A 282 -8.55 10.20 13.42
C ALA A 282 -9.62 10.63 12.40
N VAL A 283 -9.88 9.81 11.37
CA VAL A 283 -11.00 10.03 10.43
C VAL A 283 -12.32 9.64 11.12
N ALA A 284 -13.18 10.64 11.32
CA ALA A 284 -14.53 10.53 11.88
C ALA A 284 -15.59 10.59 10.79
#